data_AF-A0A523DKH5-F1
#
_entry.id   AF-A0A523DKH5-F1
#
_cell.length_a   1.000
_cell.length_b   1.000
_cell.length_c   1.000
_cell.angle_alpha   90.00
_cell.angle_beta   90.00
_cell.angle_gamma   90.00
#
_symmetry.space_group_name_H-M   'P 1'
#
loop_
_entity.id
_entity.type
_entity.pdbx_description
1 polymer ?
#
loop_
_entity_poly.entity_id
_entity_poly.type
_entity_poly.pdbx_seq_one_letter_code
_entity_poly.pdbx_strand_id
1 'polypeptide(L)' 'MELSIIVLNFVYAICGAALTIVFMAVAFRVFDWLTPFDTHDELAKGNVAVGIVVGSIFVGVGIAMGLVIGMGLN' A
#
# COMPACT_ATOMS: atom_id res chain seq x y z
N MET A 1 13.24 -25.36 17.38
CA MET A 1 13.42 -23.94 17.69
C MET A 1 13.56 -23.13 16.41
N GLU A 2 14.54 -23.43 15.55
CA GLU A 2 14.75 -22.77 14.24
C GLU A 2 13.51 -22.71 13.32
N LEU A 3 12.81 -23.84 13.12
CA LEU A 3 11.66 -23.90 12.21
C LEU A 3 10.51 -22.97 12.65
N SER A 4 10.29 -22.83 13.95
CA SER A 4 9.22 -21.99 14.50
C SER A 4 9.48 -20.51 14.23
N ILE A 5 10.74 -20.08 14.27
CA ILE A 5 11.16 -18.70 14.02
C ILE A 5 10.97 -18.37 12.54
N ILE A 6 11.40 -19.28 11.65
CA ILE A 6 11.22 -19.11 10.20
C ILE A 6 9.73 -18.98 9.85
N VAL A 7 8.89 -19.88 10.37
CA VAL A 7 7.44 -19.83 10.11
C VAL A 7 6.82 -18.54 10.63
N LEU A 8 7.21 -18.10 11.84
CA LEU A 8 6.69 -16.86 12.43
C LEU A 8 7.03 -15.62 11.58
N ASN A 9 8.27 -15.54 11.08
CA ASN A 9 8.69 -14.43 10.21
C ASN A 9 7.93 -14.41 8.88
N PHE A 10 7.68 -15.58 8.29
CA PHE A 10 6.86 -15.67 7.07
C PHE A 10 5.42 -15.23 7.33
N VAL A 11 4.82 -15.68 8.44
CA VAL A 11 3.47 -15.24 8.83
C VAL A 11 3.43 -13.72 9.02
N TYR A 12 4.42 -13.16 9.73
CA TYR A 12 4.52 -11.72 9.94
C TYR A 12 4.64 -10.95 8.61
N ALA A 13 5.51 -11.39 7.70
CA ALA A 13 5.68 -10.78 6.39
C ALA A 13 4.40 -10.82 5.55
N ILE A 14 3.68 -11.95 5.55
CA ILE A 14 2.41 -12.10 4.83
C ILE A 14 1.33 -11.20 5.42
N CYS A 15 1.21 -11.17 6.75
CA CYS A 15 0.28 -10.29 7.44
C CYS A 15 0.59 -8.81 7.16
N GLY A 16 1.87 -8.43 7.17
CA GLY A 16 2.31 -7.08 6.82
C GLY A 16 1.99 -6.72 5.37
N ALA A 17 2.21 -7.63 4.43
CA ALA A 17 1.86 -7.42 3.02
C ALA A 17 0.33 -7.23 2.84
N ALA A 18 -0.49 -8.06 3.49
CA ALA A 18 -1.94 -7.92 3.47
C ALA A 18 -2.39 -6.56 4.05
N LEU A 19 -1.80 -6.16 5.17
CA LEU A 19 -2.07 -4.85 5.79
C LEU A 19 -1.68 -3.70 4.85
N THR A 20 -0.55 -3.81 4.17
CA THR A 20 -0.08 -2.81 3.19
C THR A 20 -1.09 -2.60 2.07
N ILE A 21 -1.65 -3.68 1.51
CA ILE A 21 -2.68 -3.61 0.46
C ILE A 21 -3.92 -2.88 0.97
N VAL A 22 -4.34 -3.16 2.21
CA VAL A 22 -5.48 -2.46 2.84
C VAL A 22 -5.19 -0.96 2.95
N PHE A 23 -3.99 -0.58 3.41
CA PHE A 23 -3.60 0.83 3.49
C PHE A 23 -3.53 1.52 2.13
N MET A 24 -3.07 0.82 1.07
CA MET A 24 -3.09 1.36 -0.30
C MET A 24 -4.52 1.65 -0.77
N ALA A 25 -5.46 0.73 -0.51
CA ALA A 25 -6.87 0.93 -0.85
C ALA A 25 -7.48 2.11 -0.07
N VAL A 26 -7.16 2.23 1.22
CA VAL A 26 -7.59 3.37 2.06
C VAL A 26 -7.01 4.68 1.53
N ALA A 27 -5.71 4.73 1.22
CA ALA A 27 -5.06 5.93 0.69
C ALA A 27 -5.68 6.38 -0.64
N PHE A 28 -5.97 5.44 -1.54
CA PHE A 28 -6.67 5.72 -2.79
C PHE A 28 -8.09 6.25 -2.53
N ARG A 29 -8.84 5.62 -1.61
CA ARG A 29 -10.21 6.04 -1.27
C ARG A 29 -10.27 7.42 -0.63
N VAL A 30 -9.27 7.78 0.17
CA VAL A 30 -9.10 9.11 0.76
C VAL A 30 -8.77 10.13 -0.31
N PHE A 31 -7.88 9.81 -1.25
CA PHE A 31 -7.56 10.67 -2.37
C PHE A 31 -8.79 10.98 -3.23
N ASP A 32 -9.53 9.92 -3.61
CA ASP A 32 -10.76 10.05 -4.41
C ASP A 32 -11.85 10.86 -3.70
N TRP A 33 -11.94 10.77 -2.37
CA TRP A 33 -12.86 11.59 -1.58
C TRP A 33 -12.45 13.07 -1.49
N LEU A 34 -11.15 13.35 -1.51
CA LEU A 34 -10.62 14.71 -1.43
C LEU A 34 -10.72 15.43 -2.78
N THR A 35 -10.64 14.69 -3.88
CA THR A 35 -10.73 15.24 -5.23
C THR A 35 -12.18 15.55 -5.63
N PRO A 36 -12.43 16.66 -6.34
CA PRO A 36 -13.78 17.02 -6.80
C PRO A 36 -14.25 16.25 -8.05
N PHE A 37 -13.47 15.27 -8.51
CA PHE A 37 -13.73 14.46 -9.70
C PHE A 37 -13.58 12.97 -9.35
N ASP A 38 -14.21 12.11 -10.16
CA ASP A 38 -14.07 10.67 -10.01
C ASP A 38 -12.71 10.21 -10.52
N THR A 39 -11.89 9.70 -9.60
CA THR A 39 -10.53 9.26 -9.88
C THR A 39 -10.52 8.05 -10.82
N HIS A 40 -11.49 7.14 -10.69
CA HIS A 40 -11.57 5.94 -11.53
C HIS A 40 -11.85 6.31 -12.98
N ASP A 41 -12.79 7.23 -13.20
CA ASP A 41 -13.12 7.71 -14.55
C ASP A 41 -11.92 8.41 -15.20
N GLU A 42 -11.20 9.25 -14.46
CA GLU A 42 -10.01 9.94 -14.97
C GLU A 42 -8.88 8.96 -15.29
N LEU A 43 -8.67 7.92 -14.48
CA LEU A 43 -7.75 6.83 -14.80
C LEU A 43 -8.18 6.07 -16.06
N ALA A 44 -9.48 5.76 -16.21
CA ALA A 44 -10.02 5.04 -17.37
C ALA A 44 -9.89 5.85 -18.67
N LYS A 45 -10.03 7.18 -18.59
CA LYS A 45 -9.79 8.11 -19.72
C LYS A 45 -8.30 8.25 -20.08
N GLY A 46 -7.39 7.67 -19.30
CA GLY A 46 -5.96 7.76 -19.52
C GLY A 46 -5.36 9.09 -19.05
N ASN A 47 -5.96 9.73 -18.04
CA ASN A 47 -5.40 10.95 -17.46
C ASN A 47 -4.08 10.64 -16.73
N VAL A 48 -2.98 10.93 -17.42
CA VAL A 48 -1.62 10.67 -16.94
C VAL A 48 -1.32 11.41 -15.63
N ALA A 49 -1.88 12.60 -15.41
CA ALA A 49 -1.66 13.36 -14.19
C ALA A 49 -2.21 12.61 -12.96
N VAL A 50 -3.45 12.12 -13.06
CA VAL A 50 -4.08 11.30 -12.01
C VAL A 50 -3.32 9.98 -11.82
N GLY A 51 -2.91 9.34 -12.91
CA GLY A 51 -2.10 8.12 -12.86
C GLY A 51 -0.77 8.29 -12.12
N ILE A 52 -0.04 9.39 -12.37
CA ILE A 52 1.21 9.71 -11.66
C ILE A 52 0.95 9.90 -10.17
N VAL A 53 -0.10 10.63 -9.79
CA VAL A 53 -0.43 10.87 -8.37
C VAL A 53 -0.77 9.56 -7.67
N VAL A 54 -1.65 8.73 -8.24
CA VAL A 54 -2.03 7.43 -7.66
C VAL A 54 -0.83 6.50 -7.56
N GLY A 55 0.03 6.45 -8.59
CA GLY A 55 1.28 5.70 -8.54
C GLY A 55 2.21 6.19 -7.42
N SER A 56 2.31 7.51 -7.23
CA SER A 56 3.12 8.11 -6.16
C SER A 56 2.59 7.75 -4.76
N ILE A 57 1.26 7.72 -4.60
CA ILE A 57 0.62 7.29 -3.35
C ILE A 57 1.01 5.84 -3.03
N PHE A 58 0.92 4.93 -4.00
CA PHE A 58 1.27 3.52 -3.77
C PHE A 58 2.76 3.33 -3.47
N VAL A 59 3.65 4.05 -4.16
CA VAL A 59 5.09 4.02 -3.85
C VAL A 59 5.34 4.54 -2.42
N GLY A 60 4.73 5.66 -2.04
CA GLY A 60 4.88 6.24 -0.70
C GLY A 60 4.37 5.31 0.40
N VAL A 61 3.16 4.75 0.26
CA VAL A 61 2.58 3.80 1.21
C VAL A 61 3.43 2.53 1.29
N GLY A 62 3.90 2.01 0.16
CA GLY A 62 4.76 0.82 0.11
C GLY A 62 6.07 1.02 0.88
N ILE A 63 6.74 2.16 0.70
CA ILE A 63 7.97 2.48 1.43
C ILE A 63 7.68 2.62 2.93
N ALA A 64 6.65 3.37 3.31
CA ALA A 64 6.30 3.59 4.72
C ALA A 64 5.96 2.27 5.43
N MET A 65 5.11 1.43 4.82
CA MET A 65 4.73 0.14 5.38
C MET A 65 5.91 -0.83 5.41
N GLY A 66 6.74 -0.85 4.37
CA GLY A 66 7.95 -1.68 4.33
C GLY A 66 8.91 -1.37 5.47
N LEU A 67 9.09 -0.09 5.81
CA LEU A 67 9.89 0.33 6.98
C LEU A 67 9.26 -0.14 8.29
N VAL A 68 7.95 0.07 8.47
CA VAL A 68 7.24 -0.33 9.71
C VAL A 68 7.30 -1.85 9.93
N ILE A 69 7.04 -2.64 8.89
CA ILE A 69 7.09 -4.11 8.94
C ILE A 69 8.54 -4.56 9.14
N GLY A 70 9.51 -3.97 8.44
CA GLY A 70 10.92 -4.30 8.58
C GLY A 70 11.46 -4.04 9.98
N MET A 71 11.05 -2.95 10.62
CA MET A 71 11.41 -2.65 12.01
C MET A 71 10.80 -3.61 13.03
N GLY A 72 9.65 -4.22 12.73
CA GLY A 72 9.02 -5.20 13.62
C GLY A 72 9.61 -6.60 13.58
N LEU A 73 10.54 -6.87 12.64
CA LEU A 73 11.25 -8.14 12.48
C LEU A 73 12.65 -8.16 13.14
N ASN A 74 13.09 -7.04 13.71
CA ASN A 74 14.39 -6.86 14.38
C ASN A 74 14.25 -6.97 15.90
#